data_AF-A0A831R453-F1
#
_entry.id   AF-A0A831R453-F1
#
_cell.length_a   1.000
_cell.length_b   1.000
_cell.length_c   1.000
_cell.angle_alpha   90.00
_cell.angle_beta   90.00
_cell.angle_gamma   90.00
#
_symmetry.space_group_name_H-M   'P 1'
#
loop_
_entity.id
_entity.type
_entity.pdbx_description
1 polymer ?
#
loop_
_entity_poly.entity_id
_entity_poly.type
_entity_poly.pdbx_seq_one_letter_code
_entity_poly.pdbx_strand_id
1 'polypeptide(L)' 'KLNGHDPYAYLKDVLTRLPTQKNNAIDELLPHNWKPVSISKV' A
#
# COMPACT_ATOMS: atom_id res chain seq x y z
N LYS A 1 -15.88 2.46 1.47
CA LYS A 1 -14.56 2.78 0.87
C LYS A 1 -13.60 3.04 2.01
N LEU A 2 -12.51 2.28 2.10
CA LEU A 2 -11.50 2.46 3.15
C LEU A 2 -10.70 3.70 2.78
N ASN A 3 -10.92 4.84 3.44
CA ASN A 3 -10.26 6.12 3.12
C ASN A 3 -10.31 6.51 1.62
N GLY A 4 -11.43 6.21 0.94
CA GLY A 4 -11.57 6.46 -0.50
C GLY A 4 -10.87 5.45 -1.42
N HIS A 5 -10.11 4.50 -0.87
CA HIS A 5 -9.43 3.44 -1.60
C HIS A 5 -10.32 2.22 -1.84
N ASP A 6 -9.97 1.49 -2.90
CA ASP A 6 -10.45 0.14 -3.12
C ASP A 6 -9.82 -0.82 -2.08
N PRO A 7 -10.62 -1.50 -1.23
CA PRO A 7 -10.08 -2.34 -0.16
C PRO A 7 -9.21 -3.50 -0.65
N TYR A 8 -9.55 -4.06 -1.82
CA TYR A 8 -8.82 -5.20 -2.37
C TYR A 8 -7.45 -4.76 -2.91
N ALA A 9 -7.39 -3.61 -3.60
CA ALA A 9 -6.14 -3.03 -4.07
C ALA A 9 -5.18 -2.69 -2.91
N TYR A 10 -5.70 -2.08 -1.83
CA TYR A 10 -4.92 -1.80 -0.63
C TYR A 10 -4.32 -3.08 -0.03
N LEU A 11 -5.16 -4.08 0.25
CA LEU A 11 -4.70 -5.31 0.89
C LEU A 11 -3.68 -6.06 0.02
N LYS A 12 -3.92 -6.15 -1.28
CA LYS A 12 -3.01 -6.81 -2.23
C LYS A 12 -1.64 -6.12 -2.25
N ASP A 13 -1.62 -4.79 -2.30
CA ASP A 13 -0.37 -4.02 -2.32
C ASP A 13 0.39 -4.13 -0.99
N VAL A 14 -0.32 -4.03 0.15
CA VAL A 14 0.27 -4.21 1.49
C VAL A 14 0.90 -5.59 1.64
N LEU A 15 0.18 -6.67 1.30
CA LEU A 15 0.71 -8.04 1.38
C LEU A 15 1.92 -8.26 0.47
N THR A 16 1.98 -7.55 -0.66
CA THR A 16 3.13 -7.62 -1.59
C THR A 16 4.36 -6.89 -1.04
N ARG A 17 4.18 -5.78 -0.33
CA ARG A 17 5.28 -4.96 0.23
C ARG A 17 5.79 -5.47 1.58
N LEU A 18 4.94 -6.08 2.41
CA LEU A 18 5.29 -6.52 3.76
C LEU A 18 6.60 -7.33 3.87
N PRO A 19 6.92 -8.28 2.98
CA PRO A 19 8.17 -9.06 3.07
C PRO A 19 9.44 -8.21 2.91
N THR A 20 9.35 -7.05 2.25
CA THR A 20 10.50 -6.18 1.92
C THR A 20 10.43 -4.82 2.63
N GLN A 21 9.32 -4.50 3.29
CA GLN A 21 9.12 -3.23 3.99
C GLN A 21 10.00 -3.14 5.23
N LYS A 22 10.67 -2.00 5.41
CA LYS A 22 11.41 -1.70 6.64
C LYS A 22 10.43 -1.41 7.77
N ASN A 23 10.71 -1.92 8.96
CA ASN A 23 9.84 -1.73 10.12
C ASN A 23 9.61 -0.25 10.49
N ASN A 24 10.61 0.63 10.28
CA ASN A 24 10.47 2.06 10.58
C ASN A 24 9.55 2.81 9.59
N ALA A 25 9.21 2.21 8.45
CA ALA A 25 8.41 2.79 7.38
C ALA A 25 7.04 2.08 7.26
N ILE A 26 6.62 1.35 8.29
CA ILE A 26 5.35 0.62 8.29
C ILE A 26 4.14 1.57 8.19
N ASP A 27 4.31 2.81 8.63
CA ASP A 27 3.30 3.88 8.57
C ASP A 27 2.89 4.22 7.13
N GLU A 28 3.77 4.01 6.14
CA GLU A 28 3.47 4.19 4.71
C GLU A 28 2.45 3.19 4.19
N LEU A 29 2.33 2.04 4.85
CA LEU A 29 1.36 1.00 4.50
C LEU A 29 -0.01 1.24 5.17
N LEU A 30 -0.15 2.24 6.05
CA LEU A 30 -1.43 2.49 6.72
C LEU A 30 -2.46 3.09 5.75
N PRO A 31 -3.77 2.82 5.94
CA PRO A 31 -4.79 3.18 4.97
C PRO A 31 -4.92 4.68 4.68
N HIS A 32 -4.40 5.55 5.55
CA HIS A 32 -4.42 7.01 5.38
C HIS A 32 -3.16 7.58 4.72
N ASN A 33 -2.06 6.82 4.73
CA ASN A 33 -0.78 7.19 4.09
C ASN A 33 -0.52 6.39 2.81
N TRP A 34 -1.34 5.36 2.55
CA TRP A 34 -1.13 4.42 1.46
C TRP A 34 -1.09 5.11 0.10
N LYS A 35 0.02 4.90 -0.62
CA LYS A 35 0.19 5.34 -2.00
C LYS A 35 0.34 4.10 -2.89
N PRO A 36 -0.58 3.85 -3.83
CA PRO A 36 -0.47 2.71 -4.73
C PRO A 36 0.81 2.81 -5.55
N VAL A 37 1.51 1.69 -5.76
CA VAL A 37 2.65 1.68 -6.68
C VAL A 37 2.11 2.06 -8.05
N SER A 38 2.45 3.26 -8.51
CA SER A 38 2.14 3.68 -9.86
C SER A 38 3.06 2.88 -10.77
N ILE A 39 2.55 1.77 -11.30
CA ILE A 39 3.21 1.06 -12.40
C ILE A 39 3.16 2.02 -13.57
N SER A 40 4.20 2.82 -13.72
CA SER A 40 4.42 3.61 -14.92
C SER A 40 4.55 2.59 -16.04
N LYS A 41 3.52 2.52 -16.87
CA LYS A 41 3.47 1.64 -18.03
C LYS A 41 4.49 2.19 -19.02
N VAL A 42 5.70 1.64 -18.99
CA VAL A 42 6.72 1.81 -20.04
C VAL A 42 6.28 1.13 -21.33
#